data_AF-A0A2A8PY12-F1
#
_entry.id   AF-A0A2A8PY12-F1
#
_cell.length_a   1.000
_cell.length_b   1.000
_cell.length_c   1.000
_cell.angle_alpha   90.00
_cell.angle_beta   90.00
_cell.angle_gamma   90.00
#
_symmetry.space_group_name_H-M   'P 1'
#
loop_
_entity.id
_entity.type
_entity.pdbx_description
1 polymer ?
#
loop_
_entity_poly.entity_id
_entity_poly.type
_entity_poly.pdbx_seq_one_letter_code
_entity_poly.pdbx_strand_id
1 'polypeptide(L)'
;MGTSTIFIIIIIIVLGIVGYFLEQFLRKKLNMKKRGLFGYKYVNSLHMKLEIVLFFIYFITCFTYINSENVGYVMFIFFGTLWTLRAWMEWKYDRESKEYILSIIGLVAFIIMISLLLYFQPFLT
;
A
#
# COMPACT_ATOMS: atom_id res chain seq x y z
N MET A 1 18.60 15.74 12.95
CA MET A 1 17.28 15.44 12.35
C MET A 1 16.53 16.76 12.24
N GLY A 2 16.20 17.21 11.03
CA GLY A 2 15.46 18.46 10.85
C GLY A 2 14.03 18.33 11.38
N THR A 3 13.44 19.42 11.87
CA THR A 3 12.04 19.49 12.34
C THR A 3 11.07 18.81 11.37
N SER A 4 11.27 19.00 10.07
CA SER A 4 10.45 18.40 9.03
C SER A 4 10.54 16.87 8.93
N THR A 5 11.70 16.26 9.25
CA THR A 5 11.81 14.79 9.32
C THR A 5 10.99 14.21 10.48
N ILE A 6 10.88 14.95 11.59
CA ILE A 6 10.08 14.55 12.75
C ILE A 6 8.58 14.61 12.41
N PHE A 7 8.13 15.66 11.69
CA PHE A 7 6.74 15.76 11.24
C PHE A 7 6.35 14.61 10.30
N ILE A 8 7.21 14.20 9.38
CA ILE A 8 6.96 13.05 8.50
C ILE A 8 6.78 11.76 9.30
N ILE A 9 7.66 11.50 10.28
CA ILE A 9 7.58 10.31 11.13
C ILE A 9 6.27 10.30 11.92
N ILE A 10 5.86 11.46 12.48
CA ILE A 10 4.58 11.59 13.19
C ILE A 10 3.39 11.28 12.27
N ILE A 11 3.37 11.82 11.05
CA ILE A 11 2.29 11.56 10.08
C ILE A 11 2.19 10.06 9.77
N ILE A 12 3.32 9.39 9.52
CA ILE A 12 3.36 7.95 9.24
C ILE A 12 2.81 7.15 10.43
N ILE A 13 3.22 7.48 11.66
CA ILE A 13 2.74 6.80 12.88
C ILE A 13 1.24 7.01 13.05
N VAL A 14 0.74 8.23 12.90
CA VAL A 14 -0.69 8.55 13.03
C VAL A 14 -1.51 7.81 11.99
N LEU A 15 -1.09 7.83 10.72
CA LEU A 15 -1.77 7.09 9.64
C LEU A 15 -1.76 5.58 9.90
N GLY A 16 -0.66 5.02 10.41
CA GLY A 16 -0.56 3.61 10.78
C GLY A 16 -1.54 3.23 11.90
N ILE A 17 -1.64 4.04 12.95
CA ILE A 17 -2.58 3.82 14.06
C ILE A 17 -4.02 3.91 13.56
N VAL A 18 -4.36 4.96 12.81
CA VAL A 18 -5.70 5.16 12.26
C VAL A 18 -6.07 3.99 11.34
N GLY A 19 -5.17 3.58 10.46
CA GLY A 19 -5.36 2.44 9.56
C GLY A 19 -5.64 1.14 10.32
N TYR A 20 -4.88 0.86 11.38
CA TYR A 20 -5.08 -0.32 12.23
C TYR A 20 -6.46 -0.34 12.91
N PHE A 21 -6.87 0.79 13.51
CA PHE A 21 -8.18 0.89 14.15
C PHE A 21 -9.32 0.78 13.13
N LEU A 22 -9.15 1.39 11.96
CA LEU A 22 -10.13 1.37 10.89
C LEU A 22 -10.29 -0.04 10.31
N GLU A 23 -9.21 -0.80 10.16
CA GLU A 23 -9.27 -2.21 9.78
C GLU A 23 -10.05 -3.04 10.81
N GLN A 24 -9.72 -2.89 12.11
CA GLN A 24 -10.44 -3.60 13.16
C GLN A 24 -11.94 -3.27 13.17
N PHE A 25 -12.28 -1.99 13.00
CA PHE A 25 -13.66 -1.53 12.96
C PHE A 25 -14.42 -2.11 11.76
N LEU A 26 -13.82 -2.08 10.57
CA LEU A 26 -14.43 -2.62 9.36
C LEU A 26 -14.59 -4.13 9.41
N ARG A 27 -13.59 -4.86 9.91
CA ARG A 27 -13.71 -6.32 10.08
C ARG A 27 -14.85 -6.70 11.01
N LYS A 28 -15.05 -5.96 12.11
CA LYS A 28 -16.20 -6.14 13.02
C LYS A 28 -17.52 -5.80 12.33
N LYS A 29 -17.60 -4.67 11.63
CA LYS A 29 -18.83 -4.19 10.98
C LYS A 29 -19.26 -5.07 9.81
N LEU A 30 -18.30 -5.59 9.05
CA LEU A 30 -18.55 -6.41 7.86
C LEU A 30 -18.64 -7.91 8.17
N ASN A 31 -18.49 -8.29 9.44
CA ASN A 31 -18.53 -9.67 9.95
C ASN A 31 -17.55 -10.60 9.20
N MET A 32 -16.33 -10.09 8.97
CA MET A 32 -15.29 -10.76 8.18
C MET A 32 -14.48 -11.72 9.06
N LYS A 33 -14.16 -12.90 8.56
CA LYS A 33 -13.21 -13.81 9.23
C LYS A 33 -11.81 -13.18 9.19
N LYS A 34 -11.10 -13.19 10.32
CA LYS A 34 -9.67 -12.82 10.35
C LYS A 34 -8.90 -13.72 9.37
N ARG A 35 -8.15 -13.14 8.44
CA ARG A 35 -7.07 -13.87 7.74
C ARG A 35 -5.95 -14.18 8.75
N GLY A 36 -5.13 -15.20 8.45
CA GLY A 36 -4.02 -15.67 9.31
C GLY A 36 -3.01 -14.57 9.66
N LEU A 37 -1.97 -14.90 10.44
CA LEU A 37 -1.02 -13.96 11.08
C LEU A 37 -0.47 -12.79 10.21
N PHE A 38 -0.46 -12.91 8.88
CA PHE A 38 -0.02 -11.87 7.94
C PHE A 38 -1.10 -11.31 7.00
N GLY A 39 -2.37 -11.70 7.15
CA GLY A 39 -3.48 -11.11 6.38
C GLY A 39 -3.47 -11.39 4.87
N TYR A 40 -2.48 -12.12 4.35
CA TYR A 40 -2.26 -12.28 2.93
C TYR A 40 -2.69 -13.67 2.43
N LYS A 41 -3.64 -13.70 1.50
CA LYS A 41 -4.09 -14.92 0.82
C LYS A 41 -4.26 -14.62 -0.66
N TYR A 42 -3.60 -15.39 -1.51
CA TYR A 42 -3.84 -15.31 -2.95
C TYR A 42 -5.28 -15.71 -3.25
N VAL A 43 -5.96 -14.86 -4.01
CA VAL A 43 -7.35 -15.11 -4.43
C VAL A 43 -7.41 -16.18 -5.52
N ASN A 44 -6.38 -16.24 -6.35
CA ASN A 44 -6.25 -17.21 -7.43
C ASN A 44 -4.76 -17.41 -7.77
N SER A 45 -4.44 -18.50 -8.48
CA SER A 45 -3.10 -18.74 -9.04
C SER A 45 -2.64 -17.62 -9.98
N LEU A 46 -3.57 -16.96 -10.68
CA LEU A 46 -3.27 -15.78 -11.51
C LEU A 46 -2.80 -14.59 -10.67
N HIS A 47 -3.39 -14.38 -9.48
CA HIS A 47 -2.98 -13.29 -8.58
C HIS A 47 -1.53 -13.48 -8.13
N MET A 48 -1.19 -14.71 -7.74
CA MET A 48 0.19 -15.07 -7.37
C MET A 48 1.16 -14.84 -8.53
N LYS A 49 0.84 -15.30 -9.74
CA LYS A 49 1.70 -15.11 -10.91
C LYS A 49 1.92 -13.63 -11.24
N LEU A 50 0.85 -12.82 -11.20
CA LEU A 50 0.93 -11.38 -11.49
C LEU A 50 1.79 -10.65 -10.47
N GLU A 51 1.61 -10.91 -9.16
CA GLU A 51 2.46 -10.27 -8.15
C GLU A 51 3.92 -10.69 -8.29
N ILE A 52 4.22 -11.97 -8.54
CA ILE A 52 5.60 -12.43 -8.75
C ILE A 52 6.23 -11.74 -9.97
N VAL A 53 5.52 -11.66 -11.09
CA VAL A 53 6.01 -10.98 -12.30
C VAL A 53 6.25 -9.49 -12.01
N LEU A 54 5.34 -8.83 -11.28
CA LEU A 54 5.50 -7.43 -10.87
C LEU A 54 6.76 -7.24 -10.01
N PHE A 55 7.01 -8.14 -9.05
CA PHE A 55 8.21 -8.12 -8.23
C PHE A 55 9.50 -8.28 -9.05
N PHE A 56 9.50 -9.18 -10.04
CA PHE A 56 10.67 -9.35 -10.93
C PHE A 56 10.94 -8.09 -11.77
N ILE A 57 9.91 -7.49 -12.34
CA ILE A 57 10.05 -6.23 -13.11
C ILE A 57 10.61 -5.13 -12.21
N TYR A 58 10.07 -5.00 -11.00
CA TYR A 58 10.55 -4.02 -10.03
C TYR A 58 12.00 -4.25 -9.62
N PHE A 59 12.37 -5.51 -9.36
CA PHE A 59 13.73 -5.88 -8.99
C PHE A 59 14.74 -5.44 -10.07
N ILE A 60 14.44 -5.69 -11.34
CA ILE A 60 15.26 -5.23 -12.48
C ILE A 60 15.32 -3.69 -12.52
N THR A 61 14.18 -3.03 -12.32
CA THR A 61 14.10 -1.55 -12.34
C THR A 61 14.88 -0.92 -11.19
N CYS A 62 14.97 -1.58 -10.02
CA CYS A 62 15.80 -1.10 -8.92
C CYS A 62 17.29 -1.06 -9.29
N PHE A 63 17.82 -2.04 -10.04
CA PHE A 63 19.22 -2.01 -10.48
C PHE A 63 19.53 -0.85 -11.40
N THR A 64 18.58 -0.44 -12.25
CA THR A 64 18.79 0.67 -13.18
C THR A 64 18.70 2.03 -12.51
N TYR A 65 17.90 2.17 -11.46
CA TYR A 65 17.66 3.44 -10.75
C TYR A 65 18.36 3.57 -9.39
N ILE A 66 19.22 2.63 -9.00
CA ILE A 66 19.80 2.58 -7.64
C ILE A 66 20.56 3.85 -7.22
N ASN A 67 21.19 4.54 -8.19
CA ASN A 67 21.94 5.78 -7.96
C ASN A 67 21.19 7.03 -8.44
N SER A 68 19.92 6.90 -8.81
CA SER A 68 19.10 8.01 -9.30
C SER A 68 18.31 8.65 -8.15
N GLU A 69 18.21 9.97 -8.17
CA GLU A 69 17.30 10.73 -7.29
C GLU A 69 15.84 10.31 -7.48
N ASN A 70 15.51 9.65 -8.60
CA ASN A 70 14.17 9.19 -8.92
C ASN A 70 13.79 7.84 -8.32
N VAL A 71 14.68 7.17 -7.57
CA VAL A 71 14.41 5.84 -7.00
C VAL A 71 13.14 5.83 -6.13
N GLY A 72 12.85 6.94 -5.44
CA GLY A 72 11.62 7.11 -4.65
C GLY A 72 10.34 7.01 -5.50
N TYR A 73 10.30 7.65 -6.67
CA TYR A 73 9.16 7.57 -7.59
C TYR A 73 8.95 6.15 -8.11
N VAL A 74 10.02 5.42 -8.40
CA VAL A 74 9.95 4.01 -8.81
C VAL A 74 9.34 3.15 -7.71
N MET A 75 9.73 3.37 -6.44
CA MET A 75 9.11 2.69 -5.30
C MET A 75 7.62 3.01 -5.18
N PHE A 76 7.22 4.27 -5.32
CA PHE A 76 5.82 4.67 -5.23
C PHE A 76 4.96 4.08 -6.35
N ILE A 77 5.46 4.07 -7.59
CA ILE A 77 4.76 3.44 -8.72
C ILE A 77 4.60 1.95 -8.48
N PHE A 78 5.64 1.28 -7.97
CA PHE A 78 5.57 -0.15 -7.66
C PHE A 78 4.50 -0.46 -6.61
N PHE A 79 4.55 0.20 -5.45
CA PHE A 79 3.56 -0.01 -4.40
C PHE A 79 2.15 0.37 -4.88
N GLY A 80 1.99 1.49 -5.57
CA GLY A 80 0.69 1.89 -6.14
C GLY A 80 0.13 0.83 -7.08
N THR A 81 0.95 0.29 -7.98
CA THR A 81 0.54 -0.75 -8.93
C THR A 81 0.22 -2.07 -8.21
N LEU A 82 1.03 -2.46 -7.22
CA LEU A 82 0.80 -3.66 -6.41
C LEU A 82 -0.52 -3.59 -5.65
N TRP A 83 -0.77 -2.48 -4.95
CA TRP A 83 -2.01 -2.27 -4.20
C TRP A 83 -3.24 -2.19 -5.12
N THR A 84 -3.10 -1.60 -6.31
CA THR A 84 -4.17 -1.54 -7.31
C THR A 84 -4.50 -2.93 -7.85
N LEU A 85 -3.49 -3.72 -8.23
CA LEU A 85 -3.67 -5.10 -8.68
C LEU A 85 -4.35 -5.93 -7.61
N ARG A 86 -3.93 -5.82 -6.35
CA ARG A 86 -4.52 -6.55 -5.23
C ARG A 86 -6.00 -6.20 -5.03
N ALA A 87 -6.32 -4.91 -4.98
CA ALA A 87 -7.69 -4.43 -4.85
C ALA A 87 -8.56 -4.91 -6.03
N TRP A 88 -8.05 -4.86 -7.26
CA TRP A 88 -8.76 -5.32 -8.46
C TRP A 88 -8.99 -6.83 -8.45
N MET A 89 -7.97 -7.62 -8.09
CA MET A 89 -8.08 -9.08 -8.02
C MET A 89 -9.05 -9.52 -6.92
N GLU A 90 -9.00 -8.90 -5.75
CA GLU A 90 -9.96 -9.19 -4.67
C GLU A 90 -11.38 -8.79 -5.06
N TRP A 91 -11.56 -7.65 -5.71
CA TRP A 91 -12.89 -7.22 -6.17
C TRP A 91 -13.48 -8.15 -7.24
N LYS A 92 -12.65 -8.61 -8.18
CA LYS A 92 -13.09 -9.43 -9.32
C LYS A 92 -13.30 -10.90 -8.97
N TYR A 93 -12.44 -11.47 -8.12
CA TYR A 93 -12.42 -12.92 -7.88
C TYR A 93 -12.92 -13.34 -6.49
N ASP A 94 -12.94 -12.46 -5.48
CA ASP A 94 -13.39 -12.79 -4.12
C ASP A 94 -14.23 -11.67 -3.51
N ARG A 95 -15.31 -11.34 -4.23
CA ARG A 95 -16.22 -10.26 -3.86
C ARG A 95 -16.99 -10.56 -2.57
N GLU A 96 -17.23 -11.84 -2.28
CA GLU A 96 -17.99 -12.31 -1.11
C GLU A 96 -17.22 -12.09 0.20
N SER A 97 -15.89 -12.21 0.19
CA SER A 97 -15.08 -11.94 1.38
C SER A 97 -15.06 -10.47 1.77
N LYS A 98 -15.40 -9.57 0.82
CA LYS A 98 -15.36 -8.10 0.95
C LYS A 98 -13.97 -7.56 1.29
N GLU A 99 -12.91 -8.37 1.21
CA GLU A 99 -11.53 -7.95 1.49
C GLU A 99 -11.07 -6.84 0.54
N TYR A 100 -11.65 -6.78 -0.66
CA TYR A 100 -11.43 -5.68 -1.60
C TYR A 100 -11.74 -4.30 -0.99
N ILE A 101 -12.67 -4.20 -0.03
CA ILE A 101 -12.99 -2.94 0.65
C ILE A 101 -11.79 -2.48 1.49
N LEU A 102 -11.14 -3.40 2.21
CA LEU A 102 -9.94 -3.11 2.98
C LEU A 102 -8.77 -2.74 2.05
N SER A 103 -8.59 -3.47 0.95
CA SER A 103 -7.55 -3.18 -0.03
C SER A 103 -7.75 -1.83 -0.74
N ILE A 104 -8.99 -1.46 -1.09
CA ILE A 104 -9.31 -0.14 -1.66
C ILE A 104 -9.04 0.97 -0.64
N ILE A 105 -9.46 0.79 0.61
CA ILE A 105 -9.23 1.78 1.66
C ILE A 105 -7.73 1.96 1.93
N GLY A 106 -6.97 0.87 1.96
CA GLY A 106 -5.52 0.94 2.08
C GLY A 106 -4.87 1.65 0.89
N LEU A 107 -5.36 1.42 -0.33
CA LEU A 107 -4.93 2.15 -1.52
C LEU A 107 -5.25 3.65 -1.43
N VAL A 108 -6.43 4.03 -0.96
CA VAL A 108 -6.79 5.43 -0.74
C VAL A 108 -5.89 6.06 0.33
N ALA A 109 -5.65 5.36 1.44
CA ALA A 109 -4.74 5.82 2.49
C ALA A 109 -3.30 5.99 1.96
N PHE A 110 -2.84 5.09 1.10
CA PHE A 110 -1.53 5.17 0.44
C PHE A 110 -1.43 6.41 -0.46
N ILE A 111 -2.46 6.71 -1.25
CA ILE A 111 -2.52 7.93 -2.08
C ILE A 111 -2.47 9.18 -1.20
N ILE A 112 -3.29 9.24 -0.15
CA ILE A 112 -3.30 10.38 0.80
C ILE A 112 -1.91 10.58 1.42
N MET A 113 -1.25 9.49 1.83
CA MET A 113 0.10 9.54 2.39
C MET A 113 1.10 10.14 1.38
N ILE A 114 1.07 9.71 0.12
CA ILE A 114 1.93 10.28 -0.93
C ILE A 114 1.62 11.76 -1.16
N SER A 115 0.34 12.13 -1.26
CA SER A 115 -0.06 13.53 -1.45
C SER A 115 0.42 14.42 -0.31
N LEU A 116 0.36 13.95 0.94
CA LEU A 116 0.90 14.67 2.09
C LEU A 116 2.43 14.79 2.01
N LEU A 117 3.15 13.72 1.67
CA LEU A 117 4.61 13.76 1.51
C LEU A 117 5.04 14.79 0.43
N LEU A 118 4.35 14.82 -0.71
CA LEU A 118 4.61 15.78 -1.79
C LEU A 118 4.20 17.21 -1.40
N TYR A 119 3.13 17.39 -0.63
CA TYR A 119 2.70 18.71 -0.15
C TYR A 119 3.73 19.33 0.82
N PHE A 120 4.33 18.52 1.69
CA PHE A 120 5.33 19.01 2.64
C PHE A 120 6.73 19.18 2.02
N GLN A 121 7.04 18.52 0.90
CA GLN A 121 8.33 18.64 0.19
C GLN A 121 8.83 20.08 -0.09
N PRO A 122 8.00 21.03 -0.57
CA PRO A 122 8.44 22.42 -0.77
C PRO A 122 8.65 23.23 0.52
N PHE A 123 8.17 22.77 1.68
CA PHE A 123 8.46 23.39 2.99
C PHE A 123 9.72 22.80 3.65
N LEU A 124 10.48 22.00 2.90
CA LEU A 124 11.50 21.07 3.37
C LEU A 124 12.89 21.28 2.73
N THR A 125 12.96 22.12 1.69
CA THR A 125 14.17 22.62 1.02
C THR A 125 14.43 24.07 1.38
#